data_AF-A0AAD7BG72-F1
#
_entry.id   AF-A0AAD7BG72-F1
#
_cell.length_a   1.000
_cell.length_b   1.000
_cell.length_c   1.000
_cell.angle_alpha   90.00
_cell.angle_beta   90.00
_cell.angle_gamma   90.00
#
_symmetry.space_group_name_H-M   'P 1'
#
loop_
_entity.id
_entity.type
_entity.pdbx_description
1 polymer ?
#
loop_
_entity_poly.entity_id
_entity_poly.type
_entity_poly.pdbx_seq_one_letter_code
_entity_poly.pdbx_strand_id
1 'polypeptide(L)'
;MSPLAACTPITVSQPSTGTVSVSSSSPTPVSSPAAAAGSKTRSFKLGNGTTLDIAADDILKITVPATSFADDLKRLNEMWNDSSPHWKGVSVVVVAGQHISLNHWPQLFKKTSVWNALKSNWTEWKFVVEHYRKGTPEEFWREFTSPSGTPMSYTAICKSLRKDRQGDDEEMVERIRREYGDSFQTTFTYRCSRTKQEVVMSKARAIIKHYERLKNSS
;
A
#
# COMPACT_ATOMS: atom_id res chain seq x y z
N MET A 1 -28.17 -53.09 -30.18
CA MET A 1 -29.33 -53.65 -29.46
C MET A 1 -29.67 -52.70 -28.31
N SER A 2 -30.87 -52.13 -28.31
CA SER A 2 -31.46 -51.38 -27.17
C SER A 2 -32.36 -52.34 -26.35
N PRO A 3 -32.83 -52.00 -25.13
CA PRO A 3 -33.86 -50.97 -24.84
C PRO A 3 -33.39 -49.90 -23.81
N LEU A 4 -33.96 -48.68 -23.66
CA LEU A 4 -35.30 -48.27 -23.15
C LEU A 4 -35.59 -48.75 -21.70
N ALA A 5 -36.18 -48.01 -20.77
CA ALA A 5 -36.72 -46.63 -20.68
C ALA A 5 -36.48 -46.08 -19.22
N ALA A 6 -37.09 -45.05 -18.62
CA ALA A 6 -38.22 -44.16 -18.92
C ALA A 6 -38.05 -42.76 -18.26
N CYS A 7 -39.13 -42.06 -17.85
CA CYS A 7 -39.14 -40.64 -17.44
C CYS A 7 -40.00 -40.33 -16.18
N THR A 8 -39.66 -39.23 -15.46
CA THR A 8 -40.59 -38.23 -14.83
C THR A 8 -41.53 -38.64 -13.65
N PRO A 9 -42.29 -37.71 -12.99
CA PRO A 9 -41.94 -36.36 -12.46
C PRO A 9 -42.51 -36.01 -11.04
N ILE A 10 -42.11 -34.83 -10.52
CA ILE A 10 -42.86 -33.81 -9.72
C ILE A 10 -43.99 -34.22 -8.75
N THR A 11 -43.96 -33.69 -7.51
CA THR A 11 -45.15 -33.16 -6.80
C THR A 11 -44.77 -32.04 -5.83
N VAL A 12 -45.54 -30.94 -5.85
CA VAL A 12 -45.47 -29.78 -4.93
C VAL A 12 -46.64 -29.85 -3.96
N SER A 13 -46.46 -29.46 -2.70
CA SER A 13 -47.56 -29.01 -1.83
C SER A 13 -47.08 -28.08 -0.71
N GLN A 14 -47.62 -26.86 -0.71
CA GLN A 14 -47.73 -25.94 0.44
C GLN A 14 -49.19 -26.04 0.95
N PRO A 15 -49.52 -25.74 2.23
CA PRO A 15 -50.00 -24.37 2.50
C PRO A 15 -49.89 -23.80 3.95
N SER A 16 -49.86 -22.46 4.00
CA SER A 16 -50.63 -21.53 4.88
C SER A 16 -50.51 -21.46 6.42
N THR A 17 -49.97 -20.30 6.85
CA THR A 17 -50.49 -19.32 7.84
C THR A 17 -50.72 -19.66 9.33
N GLY A 18 -50.06 -18.87 10.20
CA GLY A 18 -50.45 -18.64 11.61
C GLY A 18 -49.68 -17.45 12.21
N THR A 19 -50.39 -16.41 12.66
CA THR A 19 -49.84 -15.14 13.21
C THR A 19 -50.07 -15.06 14.72
N VAL A 20 -49.07 -14.70 15.53
CA VAL A 20 -49.23 -13.81 16.73
C VAL A 20 -47.93 -13.24 17.34
N SER A 21 -48.01 -11.94 17.61
CA SER A 21 -47.33 -11.02 18.55
C SER A 21 -46.32 -11.45 19.64
N VAL A 22 -45.21 -10.69 19.65
CA VAL A 22 -44.40 -10.08 20.75
C VAL A 22 -44.49 -10.58 22.21
N SER A 23 -43.32 -10.74 22.86
CA SER A 23 -42.86 -9.86 23.97
C SER A 23 -41.40 -10.09 24.40
N SER A 24 -40.82 -9.10 25.06
CA SER A 24 -39.40 -8.93 25.38
C SER A 24 -38.95 -9.50 26.74
N SER A 25 -37.70 -9.96 26.84
CA SER A 25 -36.79 -9.60 27.94
C SER A 25 -35.35 -10.08 27.69
N SER A 26 -34.37 -9.22 27.99
CA SER A 26 -32.95 -9.59 28.14
C SER A 26 -32.58 -9.55 29.62
N PRO A 27 -31.53 -10.27 30.03
CA PRO A 27 -30.47 -9.56 30.75
C PRO A 27 -29.02 -9.99 30.44
N THR A 28 -28.12 -9.02 30.64
CA THR A 28 -26.67 -9.13 30.97
C THR A 28 -25.73 -9.94 30.07
N PRO A 29 -24.88 -9.27 29.26
CA PRO A 29 -23.51 -9.74 29.05
C PRO A 29 -22.67 -9.50 30.33
N VAL A 30 -21.92 -10.51 30.76
CA VAL A 30 -20.96 -10.38 31.88
C VAL A 30 -19.75 -9.58 31.39
N SER A 31 -19.50 -8.44 32.04
CA SER A 31 -18.31 -7.61 31.79
C SER A 31 -17.08 -8.09 32.56
N SER A 32 -15.90 -7.72 32.03
CA SER A 32 -14.57 -7.79 32.65
C SER A 32 -13.84 -9.15 32.64
N PRO A 33 -12.49 -9.17 32.64
CA PRO A 33 -11.61 -8.06 33.06
C PRO A 33 -10.50 -7.62 32.08
N ALA A 34 -9.74 -6.63 32.54
CA ALA A 34 -8.41 -6.20 32.11
C ALA A 34 -8.32 -5.39 30.80
N ALA A 35 -8.58 -4.09 30.94
CA ALA A 35 -7.86 -3.10 30.14
C ALA A 35 -6.34 -3.23 30.41
N ALA A 36 -5.62 -3.90 29.50
CA ALA A 36 -4.18 -4.04 29.58
C ALA A 36 -3.51 -2.67 29.51
N ALA A 37 -2.51 -2.45 30.37
CA ALA A 37 -1.87 -1.16 30.52
C ALA A 37 -1.18 -0.68 29.23
N GLY A 38 -1.55 0.52 28.76
CA GLY A 38 -0.69 1.49 28.04
C GLY A 38 0.00 1.06 26.73
N SER A 39 -0.21 -0.15 26.25
CA SER A 39 0.49 -0.70 25.09
C SER A 39 0.08 0.04 23.83
N LYS A 40 1.04 0.60 23.09
CA LYS A 40 0.76 1.35 21.85
C LYS A 40 0.38 0.37 20.73
N THR A 41 -0.90 0.07 20.61
CA THR A 41 -1.45 -0.73 19.52
C THR A 41 -1.36 0.01 18.18
N ARG A 42 -1.22 -0.73 17.09
CA ARG A 42 -1.41 -0.24 15.73
C ARG A 42 -2.55 -0.99 15.05
N SER A 43 -3.55 -0.22 14.64
CA SER A 43 -4.69 -0.68 13.87
C SER A 43 -4.47 -0.41 12.38
N PHE A 44 -4.77 -1.37 11.53
CA PHE A 44 -4.90 -1.15 10.08
C PHE A 44 -5.89 -2.14 9.47
N LYS A 45 -6.50 -1.75 8.35
CA LYS A 45 -7.51 -2.53 7.64
C LYS A 45 -6.91 -3.16 6.40
N LEU A 46 -7.05 -4.48 6.28
CA LEU A 46 -6.69 -5.26 5.11
C LEU A 46 -7.76 -5.14 4.00
N GLY A 47 -7.38 -5.45 2.77
CA GLY A 47 -8.24 -5.41 1.58
C GLY A 47 -9.43 -6.37 1.64
N ASN A 48 -9.34 -7.45 2.42
CA ASN A 48 -10.47 -8.35 2.72
C ASN A 48 -11.47 -7.78 3.73
N GLY A 49 -11.24 -6.58 4.25
CA GLY A 49 -12.07 -5.90 5.23
C GLY A 49 -11.68 -6.12 6.70
N THR A 50 -10.83 -7.10 7.01
CA THR A 50 -10.38 -7.40 8.37
C THR A 50 -9.52 -6.25 8.92
N THR A 51 -9.83 -5.78 10.13
CA THR A 51 -8.95 -4.88 10.89
C THR A 51 -8.03 -5.71 11.77
N LEU A 52 -6.73 -5.44 11.71
CA LEU A 52 -5.71 -6.02 12.58
C LEU A 52 -5.23 -4.99 13.58
N ASP A 53 -5.30 -5.36 14.86
CA ASP A 53 -4.78 -4.62 16.01
C ASP A 53 -3.56 -5.35 16.56
N ILE A 54 -2.37 -4.74 16.45
CA ILE A 54 -1.11 -5.36 16.87
C ILE A 54 -0.44 -4.49 17.94
N ALA A 55 -0.08 -5.08 19.09
CA ALA A 55 0.68 -4.39 20.12
C ALA A 55 2.10 -4.04 19.64
N ALA A 56 2.65 -2.90 20.06
CA ALA A 56 3.99 -2.46 19.66
C ALA A 56 5.08 -3.51 19.88
N ASP A 57 5.01 -4.25 21.00
CA ASP A 57 6.00 -5.26 21.35
C ASP A 57 5.95 -6.48 20.43
N ASP A 58 4.78 -6.82 19.90
CA ASP A 58 4.64 -7.91 18.92
C ASP A 58 5.16 -7.52 17.54
N ILE A 59 5.03 -6.24 17.16
CA ILE A 59 5.65 -5.71 15.93
C ILE A 59 7.17 -5.86 15.94
N LEU A 60 7.81 -5.74 17.12
CA LEU A 60 9.26 -5.95 17.27
C LEU A 60 9.66 -7.43 17.20
N LYS A 61 8.74 -8.37 17.44
CA LYS A 61 8.95 -9.82 17.29
C LYS A 61 8.74 -10.32 15.86
N ILE A 62 8.10 -9.53 14.98
CA ILE A 62 7.91 -9.89 13.57
C ILE A 62 9.28 -9.98 12.89
N THR A 63 9.71 -11.20 12.62
CA THR A 63 10.89 -11.48 11.80
C THR A 63 10.53 -11.27 10.34
N VAL A 64 11.15 -10.28 9.69
CA VAL A 64 10.99 -10.05 8.25
C VAL A 64 12.09 -10.82 7.51
N PRO A 65 11.76 -11.79 6.63
CA PRO A 65 12.78 -12.51 5.87
C PRO A 65 13.60 -11.56 4.99
N ALA A 66 14.89 -11.87 4.81
CA ALA A 66 15.73 -11.19 3.82
C ALA A 66 15.17 -11.44 2.41
N THR A 67 14.39 -10.48 1.91
CA THR A 67 13.59 -10.62 0.69
C THR A 67 14.18 -9.76 -0.41
N SER A 68 14.50 -10.38 -1.54
CA SER A 68 14.81 -9.72 -2.81
C SER A 68 13.74 -10.07 -3.84
N PHE A 69 13.46 -9.12 -4.72
CA PHE A 69 12.59 -9.30 -5.89
C PHE A 69 13.32 -8.94 -7.19
N ALA A 70 14.66 -8.86 -7.16
CA ALA A 70 15.46 -8.44 -8.32
C ALA A 70 15.18 -9.29 -9.56
N ASP A 71 14.96 -10.59 -9.36
CA ASP A 71 14.78 -11.58 -10.43
C ASP A 71 13.30 -11.96 -10.65
N ASP A 72 12.37 -11.43 -9.85
CA ASP A 72 10.94 -11.80 -9.89
C ASP A 72 10.01 -10.61 -9.58
N LEU A 73 9.88 -9.74 -10.59
CA LEU A 73 8.95 -8.60 -10.55
C LEU A 73 7.48 -9.03 -10.54
N LYS A 74 7.16 -10.22 -11.08
CA LYS A 74 5.79 -10.75 -11.09
C LYS A 74 5.34 -11.05 -9.67
N ARG A 75 6.14 -11.80 -8.90
CA ARG A 75 5.87 -12.08 -7.48
C ARG A 75 5.81 -10.82 -6.64
N LEU A 76 6.68 -9.83 -6.91
CA LEU A 76 6.58 -8.52 -6.26
C LEU A 76 5.22 -7.86 -6.51
N ASN A 77 4.76 -7.84 -7.76
CA ASN A 77 3.46 -7.30 -8.13
C ASN A 77 2.30 -8.05 -7.46
N GLU A 78 2.40 -9.38 -7.38
CA GLU A 78 1.42 -10.28 -6.75
C GLU A 78 1.34 -10.14 -5.22
N MET A 79 2.39 -9.59 -4.59
CA MET A 79 2.48 -9.36 -3.14
C MET A 79 2.23 -7.90 -2.72
N TRP A 80 2.10 -6.97 -3.68
CA TRP A 80 2.21 -5.54 -3.40
C TRP A 80 1.04 -4.95 -2.60
N ASN A 81 -0.20 -5.22 -3.01
CA ASN A 81 -1.40 -4.54 -2.51
C ASN A 81 -2.58 -5.53 -2.50
N ASP A 82 -3.07 -5.84 -1.30
CA ASP A 82 -4.20 -6.72 -1.01
C ASP A 82 -5.56 -6.28 -1.54
N SER A 83 -5.71 -4.98 -1.84
CA SER A 83 -6.92 -4.41 -2.47
C SER A 83 -6.88 -4.45 -4.01
N SER A 84 -5.91 -5.15 -4.61
CA SER A 84 -5.65 -5.15 -6.06
C SER A 84 -5.96 -6.50 -6.70
N PRO A 85 -6.47 -6.57 -7.95
CA PRO A 85 -6.72 -7.84 -8.64
C PRO A 85 -5.44 -8.67 -8.91
N HIS A 86 -4.26 -8.08 -8.75
CA HIS A 86 -2.98 -8.81 -8.81
C HIS A 86 -2.66 -9.60 -7.54
N TRP A 87 -3.30 -9.30 -6.40
CA TRP A 87 -3.02 -9.95 -5.12
C TRP A 87 -3.28 -11.46 -5.17
N LYS A 88 -2.28 -12.25 -4.73
CA LYS A 88 -2.38 -13.73 -4.70
C LYS A 88 -2.65 -14.30 -3.31
N GLY A 89 -3.03 -13.48 -2.33
CA GLY A 89 -3.28 -13.93 -0.96
C GLY A 89 -2.02 -14.25 -0.15
N VAL A 90 -0.83 -14.04 -0.71
CA VAL A 90 0.46 -14.46 -0.12
C VAL A 90 1.40 -13.29 0.11
N SER A 91 2.14 -13.32 1.21
CA SER A 91 3.22 -12.37 1.54
C SER A 91 4.26 -13.01 2.45
N VAL A 92 5.48 -12.46 2.46
CA VAL A 92 6.60 -12.88 3.33
C VAL A 92 6.42 -12.49 4.79
N VAL A 93 5.51 -11.57 5.10
CA VAL A 93 5.10 -11.24 6.47
C VAL A 93 3.71 -11.80 6.72
N VAL A 94 3.60 -12.60 7.79
CA VAL A 94 2.36 -13.16 8.30
C VAL A 94 2.20 -12.71 9.75
N VAL A 95 1.02 -12.19 10.11
CA VAL A 95 0.68 -11.81 11.49
C VAL A 95 -0.67 -12.41 11.85
N ALA A 96 -0.75 -13.13 12.98
CA ALA A 96 -1.97 -13.81 13.42
C ALA A 96 -2.62 -14.69 12.31
N GLY A 97 -1.79 -15.37 11.51
CA GLY A 97 -2.23 -16.18 10.38
C GLY A 97 -2.64 -15.42 9.11
N GLN A 98 -2.62 -14.08 9.11
CA GLN A 98 -2.96 -13.24 7.96
C GLN A 98 -1.70 -12.78 7.21
N HIS A 99 -1.67 -12.94 5.88
CA HIS A 99 -0.59 -12.40 5.04
C HIS A 99 -0.72 -10.88 4.89
N ILE A 100 0.36 -10.15 5.18
CA ILE A 100 0.39 -8.68 5.14
C ILE A 100 1.07 -8.21 3.85
N SER A 101 0.30 -7.65 2.90
CA SER A 101 0.82 -7.09 1.65
C SER A 101 1.79 -5.93 1.88
N LEU A 102 2.69 -5.73 0.91
CA LEU A 102 3.84 -4.81 1.06
C LEU A 102 3.41 -3.35 1.26
N ASN A 103 2.30 -2.90 0.68
CA ASN A 103 1.70 -1.57 0.85
C ASN A 103 1.47 -1.17 2.32
N HIS A 104 1.19 -2.12 3.22
CA HIS A 104 0.92 -1.85 4.65
C HIS A 104 2.19 -1.71 5.51
N TRP A 105 3.36 -2.10 5.00
CA TRP A 105 4.62 -2.09 5.75
C TRP A 105 5.00 -0.71 6.34
N PRO A 106 4.76 0.45 5.68
CA PRO A 106 5.02 1.76 6.27
C PRO A 106 4.15 2.08 7.48
N GLN A 107 2.98 1.47 7.61
CA GLN A 107 2.08 1.62 8.77
C GLN A 107 2.48 0.64 9.88
N LEU A 108 2.68 -0.63 9.51
CA LEU A 108 3.10 -1.70 10.41
C LEU A 108 4.45 -1.35 11.10
N PHE A 109 5.50 -1.09 10.33
CA PHE A 109 6.86 -0.92 10.86
C PHE A 109 7.27 0.54 11.13
N LYS A 110 6.41 1.55 10.89
CA LYS A 110 6.72 2.98 11.11
C LYS A 110 7.52 3.23 12.41
N LYS A 111 8.62 3.97 12.35
CA LYS A 111 9.48 4.29 13.52
C LYS A 111 10.18 3.09 14.21
N THR A 112 10.25 1.90 13.61
CA THR A 112 11.13 0.82 14.12
C THR A 112 12.49 0.81 13.41
N SER A 113 13.47 0.12 13.98
CA SER A 113 14.76 -0.18 13.33
C SER A 113 14.57 -0.97 12.03
N VAL A 114 13.68 -1.96 12.04
CA VAL A 114 13.27 -2.78 10.88
C VAL A 114 12.81 -1.90 9.71
N TRP A 115 11.98 -0.89 9.95
CA TRP A 115 11.57 0.04 8.90
C TRP A 115 12.73 0.87 8.35
N ASN A 116 13.65 1.33 9.20
CA ASN A 116 14.79 2.12 8.73
C ASN A 116 15.69 1.32 7.78
N ALA A 117 15.85 0.02 8.00
CA ALA A 117 16.56 -0.88 7.08
C ALA A 117 15.77 -1.15 5.78
N LEU A 118 14.47 -1.48 5.89
CA LEU A 118 13.64 -1.89 4.76
C LEU A 118 13.20 -0.73 3.84
N LYS A 119 13.15 0.50 4.36
CA LYS A 119 12.53 1.65 3.68
C LYS A 119 13.11 1.94 2.29
N SER A 120 14.41 1.73 2.08
CA SER A 120 15.03 1.93 0.76
C SER A 120 14.44 0.95 -0.26
N ASN A 121 14.56 -0.35 0.01
CA ASN A 121 14.06 -1.43 -0.84
C ASN A 121 12.55 -1.31 -1.05
N TRP A 122 11.78 -1.05 0.01
CA TRP A 122 10.34 -0.81 -0.09
C TRP A 122 9.98 0.35 -1.02
N THR A 123 10.77 1.44 -1.00
CA THR A 123 10.56 2.60 -1.87
C THR A 123 10.87 2.24 -3.32
N GLU A 124 11.88 1.42 -3.59
CA GLU A 124 12.16 0.92 -4.94
C GLU A 124 11.07 -0.02 -5.44
N TRP A 125 10.66 -0.99 -4.62
CA TRP A 125 9.56 -1.91 -4.90
C TRP A 125 8.28 -1.15 -5.26
N LYS A 126 7.94 -0.11 -4.49
CA LYS A 126 6.81 0.77 -4.76
C LYS A 126 6.86 1.29 -6.21
N PHE A 127 7.95 1.95 -6.57
CA PHE A 127 8.05 2.63 -7.86
C PHE A 127 8.18 1.67 -9.03
N VAL A 128 8.82 0.51 -8.84
CA VAL A 128 8.85 -0.56 -9.84
C VAL A 128 7.45 -1.11 -10.08
N VAL A 129 6.67 -1.39 -9.02
CA VAL A 129 5.28 -1.87 -9.18
C VAL A 129 4.37 -0.81 -9.78
N GLU A 130 4.48 0.46 -9.36
CA GLU A 130 3.71 1.57 -9.94
C GLU A 130 3.99 1.72 -11.44
N HIS A 131 5.24 1.56 -11.88
CA HIS A 131 5.57 1.62 -13.30
C HIS A 131 5.16 0.35 -14.06
N TYR A 132 5.41 -0.84 -13.50
CA TYR A 132 5.02 -2.14 -14.07
C TYR A 132 3.50 -2.28 -14.28
N ARG A 133 2.69 -1.53 -13.52
CA ARG A 133 1.22 -1.49 -13.65
C ARG A 133 0.69 -0.43 -14.62
N LYS A 134 1.53 0.41 -15.23
CA LYS A 134 1.08 1.42 -16.22
C LYS A 134 0.64 0.81 -17.55
N GLY A 135 1.16 -0.38 -17.88
CA GLY A 135 0.86 -1.13 -19.09
C GLY A 135 0.98 -2.62 -18.84
N THR A 136 1.34 -3.35 -19.89
CA THR A 136 1.56 -4.80 -19.85
C THR A 136 3.01 -5.16 -19.47
N PRO A 137 3.28 -6.38 -18.95
CA PRO A 137 4.64 -6.87 -18.72
C PRO A 137 5.54 -6.78 -19.97
N GLU A 138 4.98 -7.02 -21.15
CA GLU A 138 5.67 -6.99 -22.44
C GLU A 138 6.10 -5.56 -22.79
N GLU A 139 5.28 -4.56 -22.50
CA GLU A 139 5.62 -3.14 -22.69
C GLU A 139 6.70 -2.68 -21.70
N PHE A 140 6.59 -3.10 -20.44
CA PHE A 140 7.61 -2.84 -19.41
C PHE A 140 8.97 -3.43 -19.82
N TRP A 141 9.01 -4.69 -20.23
CA TRP A 141 10.26 -5.31 -20.67
C TRP A 141 10.79 -4.74 -21.98
N ARG A 142 9.92 -4.28 -22.90
CA ARG A 142 10.34 -3.55 -24.10
C ARG A 142 11.03 -2.21 -23.75
N GLU A 143 10.55 -1.49 -22.75
CA GLU A 143 11.18 -0.26 -22.23
C GLU A 143 12.51 -0.56 -21.53
N PHE A 144 12.55 -1.59 -20.69
CA PHE A 144 13.74 -1.99 -19.93
C PHE A 144 14.58 -3.09 -20.60
N THR A 145 14.62 -3.12 -21.93
CA THR A 145 15.55 -3.96 -22.70
C THR A 145 16.64 -3.09 -23.32
N SER A 146 17.90 -3.48 -23.11
CA SER A 146 19.06 -2.81 -23.67
C SER A 146 19.13 -2.95 -25.21
N PRO A 147 19.89 -2.08 -25.91
CA PRO A 147 20.03 -2.17 -27.38
C PRO A 147 20.56 -3.52 -27.91
N SER A 148 21.18 -4.35 -27.08
CA SER A 148 21.60 -5.72 -27.42
C SER A 148 20.50 -6.77 -27.27
N GLY A 149 19.26 -6.37 -26.98
CA GLY A 149 18.13 -7.28 -26.75
C GLY A 149 18.12 -7.94 -25.37
N THR A 150 19.01 -7.53 -24.45
CA THR A 150 19.11 -8.11 -23.10
C THR A 150 18.29 -7.28 -22.10
N PRO A 151 17.41 -7.89 -21.27
CA PRO A 151 16.74 -7.18 -20.18
C PRO A 151 17.72 -6.49 -19.24
N MET A 152 17.40 -5.28 -18.80
CA MET A 152 18.18 -4.53 -17.83
C MET A 152 18.12 -5.19 -16.45
N SER A 153 19.23 -5.13 -15.71
CA SER A 153 19.24 -5.60 -14.32
C SER A 153 18.32 -4.75 -13.44
N TYR A 154 17.79 -5.34 -12.37
CA TYR A 154 16.91 -4.64 -11.41
C TYR A 154 17.48 -3.30 -10.93
N THR A 155 18.78 -3.26 -10.62
CA THR A 155 19.47 -2.03 -10.20
C THR A 155 19.49 -0.97 -11.31
N ALA A 156 19.62 -1.37 -12.57
CA ALA A 156 19.59 -0.45 -13.71
C ALA A 156 18.17 0.08 -13.95
N ILE A 157 17.13 -0.75 -13.81
CA ILE A 157 15.71 -0.34 -13.85
C ILE A 157 15.44 0.68 -12.73
N CYS A 158 15.81 0.36 -11.49
CA CYS A 158 15.65 1.29 -10.36
C CYS A 158 16.43 2.60 -10.56
N LYS A 159 17.60 2.57 -11.21
CA LYS A 159 18.36 3.78 -11.56
C LYS A 159 17.65 4.63 -12.62
N SER A 160 17.06 4.02 -13.66
CA SER A 160 16.24 4.74 -14.65
C SER A 160 15.05 5.40 -13.97
N LEU A 161 14.21 4.62 -13.28
CA LEU A 161 13.01 5.12 -12.61
C LEU A 161 13.29 6.21 -11.55
N ARG A 162 14.50 6.22 -10.96
CA ARG A 162 14.96 7.33 -10.09
C ARG A 162 15.25 8.61 -10.88
N LYS A 163 15.90 8.49 -12.05
CA LYS A 163 16.21 9.61 -12.96
C LYS A 163 14.92 10.21 -13.54
N ASP A 164 13.99 9.36 -13.97
CA ASP A 164 12.74 9.80 -14.60
C ASP A 164 11.92 10.62 -13.60
N ARG A 165 11.74 10.12 -12.36
CA ARG A 165 11.11 10.88 -11.26
C ARG A 165 11.85 12.16 -10.90
N GLN A 166 13.17 12.22 -11.06
CA GLN A 166 13.93 13.45 -10.82
C GLN A 166 13.60 14.48 -11.90
N GLY A 167 13.50 14.07 -13.17
CA GLY A 167 13.03 14.92 -14.26
C GLY A 167 11.61 15.44 -14.04
N ASP A 168 10.67 14.55 -13.70
CA ASP A 168 9.28 14.93 -13.34
C ASP A 168 9.25 15.96 -12.20
N ASP A 169 10.09 15.78 -11.18
CA ASP A 169 10.19 16.66 -10.02
C ASP A 169 10.79 18.03 -10.38
N GLU A 170 11.76 18.06 -11.30
CA GLU A 170 12.39 19.28 -11.80
C GLU A 170 11.43 20.07 -12.70
N GLU A 171 10.73 19.42 -13.65
CA GLU A 171 9.72 20.07 -14.51
C GLU A 171 8.56 20.66 -13.68
N MET A 172 8.10 19.93 -12.66
CA MET A 172 7.06 20.43 -11.74
C MET A 172 7.56 21.65 -10.94
N VAL A 173 8.83 21.67 -10.52
CA VAL A 173 9.42 22.84 -9.86
C VAL A 173 9.53 24.03 -10.80
N GLU A 174 9.90 23.83 -12.07
CA GLU A 174 9.91 24.91 -13.07
C GLU A 174 8.50 25.48 -13.30
N ARG A 175 7.48 24.61 -13.34
CA ARG A 175 6.07 25.02 -13.39
C ARG A 175 5.67 25.88 -12.19
N ILE A 176 6.00 25.45 -10.97
CA ILE A 176 5.75 26.22 -9.74
C ILE A 176 6.52 27.55 -9.74
N ARG A 177 7.77 27.57 -10.22
CA ARG A 177 8.56 28.81 -10.35
C ARG A 177 7.91 29.81 -11.32
N ARG A 178 7.41 29.34 -12.47
CA ARG A 178 6.66 30.18 -13.42
C ARG A 178 5.35 30.71 -12.85
N GLU A 179 4.64 29.88 -12.07
CA GLU A 179 3.35 30.25 -11.47
C GLU A 179 3.49 31.33 -10.39
N TYR A 180 4.50 31.22 -9.51
CA TYR A 180 4.68 32.16 -8.40
C TYR A 180 5.57 33.37 -8.75
N GLY A 181 6.40 33.27 -9.79
CA GLY A 181 7.31 34.34 -10.21
C GLY A 181 8.15 34.87 -9.05
N ASP A 182 8.12 36.19 -8.85
CA ASP A 182 8.86 36.89 -7.78
C ASP A 182 8.45 36.43 -6.38
N SER A 183 7.18 36.03 -6.18
CA SER A 183 6.69 35.53 -4.90
C SER A 183 7.21 34.12 -4.55
N PHE A 184 7.90 33.44 -5.46
CA PHE A 184 8.46 32.12 -5.18
C PHE A 184 9.44 32.15 -4.01
N GLN A 185 10.32 33.17 -3.97
CA GLN A 185 11.37 33.25 -2.94
C GLN A 185 10.84 33.57 -1.54
N THR A 186 9.66 34.19 -1.43
CA THR A 186 9.01 34.47 -0.13
C THR A 186 8.10 33.33 0.30
N THR A 187 7.37 32.73 -0.65
CA THR A 187 6.41 31.64 -0.41
C THR A 187 7.10 30.30 -0.09
N PHE A 188 8.13 29.93 -0.85
CA PHE A 188 8.81 28.63 -0.70
C PHE A 188 10.01 28.72 0.22
N THR A 189 9.78 29.16 1.46
CA THR A 189 10.80 29.29 2.51
C THR A 189 10.56 28.34 3.67
N TYR A 190 11.59 28.16 4.50
CA TYR A 190 11.45 27.61 5.85
C TYR A 190 12.43 28.28 6.80
N ARG A 191 12.05 28.39 8.07
CA ARG A 191 12.96 28.87 9.11
C ARG A 191 13.96 27.78 9.49
N CYS A 192 15.25 28.01 9.25
CA CYS A 192 16.30 27.09 9.63
C CYS A 192 16.38 26.97 11.16
N SER A 193 16.24 25.76 11.71
CA SER A 193 16.26 25.54 13.16
C SER A 193 17.59 25.94 13.81
N ARG A 194 18.71 25.81 13.08
CA ARG A 194 20.08 26.10 13.52
C ARG A 194 20.41 27.59 13.50
N THR A 195 20.16 28.29 12.38
CA THR A 195 20.55 29.71 12.22
C THR A 195 19.41 30.69 12.50
N LYS A 196 18.17 30.20 12.69
CA LYS A 196 16.91 30.98 12.84
C LYS A 196 16.53 31.87 11.66
N GLN A 197 17.36 31.94 10.62
CA GLN A 197 17.13 32.63 9.35
C GLN A 197 16.12 31.88 8.49
N GLU A 198 15.48 32.61 7.58
CA GLU A 198 14.66 32.03 6.51
C GLU A 198 15.55 31.55 5.36
N VAL A 199 15.25 30.36 4.84
CA VAL A 199 16.01 29.72 3.77
C VAL A 199 15.02 29.26 2.70
N VAL A 200 15.28 29.65 1.44
CA VAL A 200 14.50 29.21 0.29
C VAL A 200 14.66 27.70 0.10
N MET A 201 13.56 27.00 -0.15
CA MET A 201 13.56 25.56 -0.41
C MET A 201 14.31 25.25 -1.70
N SER A 202 15.31 24.38 -1.60
CA SER A 202 16.11 23.91 -2.75
C SER A 202 15.73 22.51 -3.24
N LYS A 203 15.13 21.67 -2.38
CA LYS A 203 14.79 20.27 -2.72
C LYS A 203 13.45 20.21 -3.45
N ALA A 204 13.44 19.65 -4.67
CA ALA A 204 12.25 19.61 -5.52
C ALA A 204 11.00 19.04 -4.82
N ARG A 205 11.08 17.84 -4.24
CA ARG A 205 9.96 17.26 -3.46
C ARG A 205 9.56 18.03 -2.20
N ALA A 206 10.39 18.92 -1.67
CA ALA A 206 9.99 19.81 -0.57
C ALA A 206 9.15 20.98 -1.10
N ILE A 207 9.56 21.57 -2.24
CA ILE A 207 8.82 22.62 -2.96
C ILE A 207 7.45 22.08 -3.38
N ILE A 208 7.40 20.93 -4.08
CA ILE A 208 6.14 20.31 -4.55
C ILE A 208 5.18 20.04 -3.38
N LYS A 209 5.66 19.45 -2.28
CA LYS A 209 4.85 19.22 -1.08
C LYS A 209 4.44 20.49 -0.33
N HIS A 210 5.11 21.61 -0.56
CA HIS A 210 4.66 22.90 -0.04
C HIS A 210 3.53 23.43 -0.94
N TYR A 211 3.72 23.40 -2.26
CA TYR A 211 2.73 23.80 -3.26
C TYR A 211 1.40 23.03 -3.11
N GLU A 212 1.44 21.70 -3.03
CA GLU A 212 0.26 20.84 -2.78
C GLU A 212 -0.52 21.27 -1.54
N ARG A 213 0.17 21.66 -0.46
CA ARG A 213 -0.48 22.10 0.78
C ARG A 213 -1.12 23.49 0.64
N LEU A 214 -0.51 24.40 -0.10
CA LEU A 214 -1.11 25.71 -0.38
C LEU A 214 -2.38 25.56 -1.21
N LYS A 215 -2.33 24.75 -2.28
CA LYS A 215 -3.50 24.49 -3.15
C LYS A 215 -4.63 23.77 -2.43
N ASN A 216 -4.33 22.87 -1.50
CA ASN A 216 -5.35 22.20 -0.69
C ASN A 216 -5.86 23.03 0.51
N SER A 217 -5.35 24.26 0.69
CA SER A 217 -5.77 25.20 1.76
C SER A 217 -6.38 26.49 1.21
N SER A 218 -6.64 26.54 -0.10
CA SER A 218 -7.25 27.66 -0.84
C SER A 218 -8.62 27.25 -1.38
#